data_AF-A0A3N4KZ87-F1
#
_entry.id   AF-A0A3N4KZ87-F1
#
_cell.length_a   1.000
_cell.length_b   1.000
_cell.length_c   1.000
_cell.angle_alpha   90.00
_cell.angle_beta   90.00
_cell.angle_gamma   90.00
#
_symmetry.space_group_name_H-M   'P 1'
#
loop_
_entity.id
_entity.type
_entity.pdbx_description
1 polymer ?
#
loop_
_entity_poly.entity_id
_entity_poly.type
_entity_poly.pdbx_seq_one_letter_code
_entity_poly.pdbx_strand_id
1 'polypeptide(L)'
;MAGLITKVVFNKILRENASNNQGRTDPYFETVPAARLSTSRTKKVRRALPPGLSAEDERTLVKVKRRAYRLDMAFGEFCGMKMGWSSLIAIVPGFGDVADLLLAMMVIRTASEANLPTSVTLQMVFNVIVDFVIGLIPFLGDLLDIAFKANTRNAILLEDYLRQRGAANIAAQGLPPQQDPSLGANYDRLEDQQP
;
A
#
# COMPACT_ATOMS: atom_id res chain seq x y z
N MET A 1 -30.05 18.30 -2.27
CA MET A 1 -29.78 17.18 -1.33
C MET A 1 -28.49 16.40 -1.65
N ALA A 2 -28.11 16.19 -2.92
CA ALA A 2 -26.87 15.47 -3.28
C ALA A 2 -25.58 16.10 -2.70
N GLY A 3 -25.44 17.43 -2.73
CA GLY A 3 -24.20 18.11 -2.28
C GLY A 3 -23.87 17.97 -0.80
N LEU A 4 -24.85 17.72 0.07
CA LEU A 4 -24.63 17.52 1.51
C LEU A 4 -24.14 16.11 1.82
N ILE A 5 -24.73 15.09 1.18
CA ILE A 5 -24.33 13.68 1.35
C ILE A 5 -22.91 13.48 0.83
N THR A 6 -22.58 14.05 -0.34
CA THR A 6 -21.22 14.01 -0.89
C THR A 6 -20.21 14.63 0.07
N LYS A 7 -20.52 15.81 0.65
CA LYS A 7 -19.61 16.50 1.56
C LYS A 7 -19.38 15.74 2.87
N VAL A 8 -20.40 15.08 3.42
CA VAL A 8 -20.28 14.30 4.66
C VAL A 8 -19.48 13.02 4.44
N VAL A 9 -19.77 12.27 3.36
CA VAL A 9 -19.03 11.04 3.03
C VAL A 9 -17.57 11.38 2.69
N PHE A 10 -17.35 12.44 1.89
CA PHE A 10 -16.01 12.91 1.54
C PHE A 10 -15.22 13.37 2.78
N ASN A 11 -15.81 14.16 3.67
CA ASN A 11 -15.13 14.59 4.91
C ASN A 11 -14.89 13.45 5.88
N LYS A 12 -15.79 12.46 5.95
CA LYS A 12 -15.60 11.28 6.82
C LYS A 12 -14.46 10.41 6.30
N ILE A 13 -14.45 10.13 4.99
CA ILE A 13 -13.37 9.39 4.33
C ILE A 13 -12.05 10.14 4.48
N LEU A 14 -12.00 11.44 4.19
CA LEU A 14 -10.80 12.27 4.35
C LEU A 14 -10.27 12.26 5.78
N ARG A 15 -11.16 12.34 6.77
CA ARG A 15 -10.80 12.38 8.19
C ARG A 15 -10.30 11.02 8.70
N GLU A 16 -10.90 9.91 8.27
CA GLU A 16 -10.36 8.56 8.51
C GLU A 16 -9.01 8.35 7.83
N ASN A 17 -8.83 8.87 6.62
CA ASN A 17 -7.58 8.78 5.88
C ASN A 17 -6.45 9.62 6.48
N ALA A 18 -6.78 10.76 7.11
CA ALA A 18 -5.79 11.67 7.69
C ALA A 18 -5.25 11.17 9.04
N SER A 19 -6.02 10.41 9.82
CA SER A 19 -5.57 9.83 11.10
C SER A 19 -4.75 8.55 10.93
N ASN A 20 -4.92 7.85 9.80
CA ASN A 20 -4.17 6.65 9.52
C ASN A 20 -2.89 6.98 8.75
N ASN A 21 -1.74 6.48 9.21
CA ASN A 21 -0.49 6.45 8.42
C ASN A 21 -0.58 5.49 7.20
N GLN A 22 -1.80 5.16 6.75
CA GLN A 22 -2.12 4.33 5.58
C GLN A 22 -1.63 5.03 4.31
N GLY A 23 -0.39 4.75 3.91
CA GLY A 23 0.23 5.27 2.69
C GLY A 23 1.60 5.93 2.89
N ARG A 24 2.02 6.22 4.13
CA ARG A 24 3.35 6.83 4.40
C ARG A 24 4.46 5.81 4.60
N THR A 25 4.14 4.60 5.04
CA THR A 25 5.10 3.53 5.31
C THR A 25 5.28 2.62 4.11
N ASP A 26 6.51 2.18 3.86
CA ASP A 26 6.84 1.22 2.79
C ASP A 26 6.08 -0.10 3.05
N PRO A 27 5.24 -0.56 2.10
CA PRO A 27 4.43 -1.77 2.30
C PRO A 27 5.28 -3.03 2.29
N TYR A 28 6.45 -2.98 1.64
CA TYR A 28 7.30 -4.14 1.38
C TYR A 28 8.50 -4.22 2.33
N PHE A 29 9.04 -3.09 2.77
CA PHE A 29 10.21 -3.04 3.65
C PHE A 29 9.94 -2.29 4.96
N GLU A 30 10.70 -2.66 5.99
CA GLU A 30 10.71 -1.98 7.28
C GLU A 30 12.15 -1.79 7.76
N THR A 31 12.39 -0.70 8.48
CA THR A 31 13.70 -0.37 9.04
C THR A 31 13.78 -0.88 10.46
N VAL A 32 14.58 -1.91 10.67
CA VAL A 32 14.80 -2.53 11.99
C VAL A 32 16.11 -1.98 12.57
N PRO A 33 16.18 -1.64 13.88
CA PRO A 33 17.46 -1.31 14.50
C PRO A 33 18.41 -2.51 14.40
N ALA A 34 19.64 -2.28 13.94
CA ALA A 34 20.67 -3.31 13.94
C ALA A 34 21.21 -3.46 15.37
N ALA A 35 20.47 -4.17 16.22
CA ALA A 35 20.89 -4.45 17.58
C ALA A 35 22.17 -5.30 17.56
N ARG A 36 23.31 -4.67 17.86
CA ARG A 36 24.55 -5.33 18.34
C ARG A 36 25.71 -4.39 18.71
N LEU A 37 25.60 -3.07 18.49
CA LEU A 37 26.68 -2.13 18.86
C LEU A 37 26.07 -0.79 19.28
N SER A 38 26.77 0.00 20.09
CA SER A 38 26.40 1.37 20.56
C SER A 38 26.15 2.41 19.45
N THR A 39 26.01 1.97 18.20
CA THR A 39 25.79 2.74 16.98
C THR A 39 24.34 2.53 16.52
N SER A 40 23.59 3.62 16.40
CA SER A 40 22.21 3.68 15.88
C SER A 40 22.12 3.37 14.37
N ARG A 41 22.60 2.21 13.92
CA ARG A 41 22.44 1.76 12.53
C ARG A 41 21.08 1.09 12.37
N THR A 42 20.34 1.44 11.32
CA THR A 42 19.09 0.79 10.92
C THR A 42 19.34 -0.10 9.69
N LYS A 43 18.75 -1.29 9.65
CA LYS A 43 18.79 -2.20 8.51
C LYS A 43 17.42 -2.23 7.84
N LYS A 44 17.38 -2.08 6.51
CA LYS A 44 16.16 -2.27 5.72
C LYS A 44 15.93 -3.77 5.50
N VAL A 45 14.86 -4.31 6.07
CA VAL A 45 14.48 -5.74 5.98
C VAL A 45 13.09 -5.85 5.33
N ARG A 46 12.76 -6.99 4.72
CA ARG A 46 11.40 -7.23 4.21
C ARG A 46 10.43 -7.32 5.38
N ARG A 47 9.27 -6.68 5.27
CA ARG A 47 8.22 -6.77 6.29
C ARG A 47 7.77 -8.21 6.47
N ALA A 48 7.58 -8.62 7.72
CA ALA A 48 7.00 -9.92 8.03
C ALA A 48 5.54 -9.98 7.55
N LEU A 49 5.06 -11.20 7.27
CA LEU A 49 3.68 -11.45 6.88
C LEU A 49 2.82 -11.62 8.15
N PRO A 50 1.54 -11.24 8.09
CA PRO A 50 0.61 -11.52 9.18
C PRO A 50 0.47 -13.04 9.38
N PRO A 51 0.28 -13.51 10.63
CA PRO A 51 0.18 -14.93 10.93
C PRO A 51 -1.18 -15.50 10.50
N GLY A 52 -1.24 -16.81 10.24
CA GLY A 52 -2.51 -17.53 9.98
C GLY A 52 -3.04 -17.44 8.55
N LEU A 53 -2.27 -16.86 7.62
CA LEU A 53 -2.63 -16.82 6.21
C LEU A 53 -2.48 -18.20 5.56
N SER A 54 -3.32 -18.45 4.55
CA SER A 54 -3.08 -19.55 3.61
C SER A 54 -1.85 -19.24 2.75
N ALA A 55 -1.13 -20.28 2.30
CA ALA A 55 0.00 -20.13 1.38
C ALA A 55 -0.37 -19.36 0.08
N GLU A 56 -1.63 -19.43 -0.34
CA GLU A 56 -2.15 -18.66 -1.49
C GLU A 56 -2.29 -17.17 -1.18
N ASP A 57 -2.83 -16.84 0.00
CA ASP A 57 -3.02 -15.47 0.48
C ASP A 57 -1.65 -14.79 0.71
N GLU A 58 -0.68 -15.52 1.27
CA GLU A 58 0.69 -15.02 1.43
C GLU A 58 1.34 -14.67 0.08
N ARG A 59 1.25 -15.59 -0.90
CA ARG A 59 1.80 -15.36 -2.25
C ARG A 59 1.14 -14.15 -2.90
N THR A 60 -0.17 -14.03 -2.75
CA THR A 60 -0.94 -12.91 -3.30
C THR A 60 -0.52 -11.59 -2.65
N LEU A 61 -0.43 -11.56 -1.31
CA LEU A 61 0.00 -10.38 -0.57
C LEU A 61 1.41 -9.93 -0.95
N VAL A 62 2.36 -10.87 -1.06
CA VAL A 62 3.74 -10.56 -1.49
C VAL A 62 3.77 -10.01 -2.91
N LYS A 63 3.01 -10.60 -3.84
CA LYS A 63 2.91 -10.10 -5.22
C LYS A 63 2.35 -8.67 -5.25
N VAL A 64 1.28 -8.40 -4.52
CA VAL A 64 0.64 -7.09 -4.44
C VAL A 64 1.57 -6.05 -3.84
N LYS A 65 2.18 -6.33 -2.68
CA LYS A 65 3.15 -5.42 -2.04
C LYS A 65 4.33 -5.11 -2.95
N ARG A 66 4.86 -6.11 -3.67
CA ARG A 66 5.96 -5.91 -4.63
C ARG A 66 5.54 -5.02 -5.80
N ARG A 67 4.34 -5.22 -6.36
CA ARG A 67 3.84 -4.40 -7.46
C ARG A 67 3.56 -2.97 -6.99
N ALA A 68 2.90 -2.80 -5.85
CA ALA A 68 2.64 -1.50 -5.26
C ALA A 68 3.92 -0.70 -5.03
N TYR A 69 4.93 -1.31 -4.41
CA TYR A 69 6.26 -0.70 -4.24
C TYR A 69 6.86 -0.28 -5.58
N ARG A 70 6.83 -1.16 -6.59
CA ARG A 70 7.39 -0.88 -7.91
C ARG A 70 6.66 0.22 -8.66
N LEU A 71 5.36 0.39 -8.44
CA LEU A 71 4.60 1.47 -9.09
C LEU A 71 4.90 2.77 -8.35
N ASP A 72 4.50 2.88 -7.09
CA ASP A 72 4.52 4.15 -6.36
C ASP A 72 5.94 4.68 -6.07
N MET A 73 6.95 3.82 -5.93
CA MET A 73 8.34 4.29 -5.75
C MET A 73 9.09 4.50 -7.07
N ALA A 74 8.70 3.87 -8.19
CA ALA A 74 9.41 4.08 -9.46
C ALA A 74 8.98 5.38 -10.17
N PHE A 75 7.74 5.85 -9.98
CA PHE A 75 7.29 7.13 -10.53
C PHE A 75 8.05 8.33 -9.97
N GLY A 76 8.46 8.28 -8.71
CA GLY A 76 9.26 9.34 -8.08
C GLY A 76 10.64 9.57 -8.72
N GLU A 77 11.22 8.57 -9.39
CA GLU A 77 12.49 8.71 -10.11
C GLU A 77 12.30 9.23 -11.54
N PHE A 78 11.16 8.93 -12.17
CA PHE A 78 10.85 9.39 -13.54
C PHE A 78 10.60 10.90 -13.60
N CYS A 79 10.01 11.47 -12.55
CA CYS A 79 9.78 12.91 -12.42
C CYS A 79 11.03 13.71 -11.99
N GLY A 80 12.17 13.03 -11.78
CA GLY A 80 13.46 13.58 -11.34
C GLY A 80 14.45 13.97 -12.47
N MET A 81 13.94 14.32 -13.66
CA MET A 81 14.64 14.96 -14.79
C MET A 81 16.06 14.48 -15.15
N LYS A 82 16.17 13.81 -16.30
CA LYS A 82 17.22 14.04 -17.32
C LYS A 82 16.78 13.43 -18.65
N MET A 83 15.86 14.10 -19.36
CA MET A 83 15.51 13.72 -20.73
C MET A 83 15.88 14.87 -21.69
N GLY A 84 17.04 14.75 -22.34
CA GLY A 84 17.32 15.49 -23.57
C GLY A 84 16.41 15.00 -24.70
N TRP A 85 16.11 15.89 -25.66
CA TRP A 85 14.94 15.89 -26.58
C TRP A 85 13.62 16.34 -25.93
N SER A 86 13.75 17.34 -25.07
CA SER A 86 12.77 18.40 -24.79
C SER A 86 11.73 18.60 -25.91
N SER A 87 10.44 18.53 -25.54
CA SER A 87 9.27 19.04 -26.28
C SER A 87 8.52 18.11 -27.25
N LEU A 88 8.99 16.92 -27.64
CA LEU A 88 8.18 16.08 -28.55
C LEU A 88 7.08 15.27 -27.83
N ILE A 89 7.24 15.01 -26.52
CA ILE A 89 6.27 14.29 -25.66
C ILE A 89 5.30 15.26 -24.95
N ALA A 90 5.30 16.55 -25.30
CA ALA A 90 4.25 17.48 -24.87
C ALA A 90 2.87 17.21 -25.52
N ILE A 91 2.70 16.10 -26.28
CA ILE A 91 1.60 15.89 -27.22
C ILE A 91 0.44 15.02 -26.68
N VAL A 92 0.56 14.34 -25.54
CA VAL A 92 -0.63 13.71 -24.93
C VAL A 92 -0.65 13.89 -23.40
N PRO A 93 -1.08 15.07 -22.90
CA PRO A 93 -1.59 15.16 -21.53
C PRO A 93 -2.62 14.03 -21.32
N GLY A 94 -2.44 13.23 -20.25
CA GLY A 94 -3.30 12.09 -19.92
C GLY A 94 -2.80 10.70 -20.33
N PHE A 95 -1.73 10.56 -21.12
CA PHE A 95 -1.20 9.22 -21.43
C PHE A 95 -0.55 8.55 -20.22
N GLY A 96 0.18 9.33 -19.41
CA GLY A 96 0.75 8.87 -18.14
C GLY A 96 -0.36 8.38 -17.20
N ASP A 97 -1.35 9.23 -16.94
CA ASP A 97 -2.47 8.91 -16.06
C ASP A 97 -3.25 7.65 -16.50
N VAL A 98 -3.43 7.44 -17.81
CA VAL A 98 -4.09 6.23 -18.32
C VAL A 98 -3.21 4.99 -18.15
N ALA A 99 -1.89 5.10 -18.39
CA ALA A 99 -0.97 4.00 -18.14
C ALA A 99 -0.93 3.63 -16.65
N ASP A 100 -0.94 4.65 -15.78
CA ASP A 100 -0.91 4.50 -14.33
C ASP A 100 -2.19 3.85 -13.82
N LEU A 101 -3.35 4.27 -14.35
CA LEU A 101 -4.63 3.65 -14.10
C LEU A 101 -4.62 2.15 -14.48
N LEU A 102 -4.08 1.80 -15.65
CA LEU A 102 -4.01 0.40 -16.10
C LEU A 102 -3.10 -0.44 -15.19
N LEU A 103 -1.98 0.12 -14.75
CA LEU A 103 -1.06 -0.54 -13.82
C LEU A 103 -1.69 -0.72 -12.44
N ALA A 104 -2.41 0.29 -11.94
CA ALA A 104 -3.13 0.22 -10.68
C ALA A 104 -4.26 -0.83 -10.72
N MET A 105 -4.98 -0.92 -11.84
CA MET A 105 -5.98 -1.97 -12.06
C MET A 105 -5.35 -3.37 -12.06
N MET A 106 -4.12 -3.53 -12.54
CA MET A 106 -3.38 -4.80 -12.45
C MET A 106 -3.08 -5.19 -10.99
N VAL A 107 -2.86 -4.22 -10.09
CA VAL A 107 -2.69 -4.48 -8.65
C VAL A 107 -4.01 -4.98 -8.04
N ILE A 108 -5.13 -4.33 -8.34
CA ILE A 108 -6.46 -4.73 -7.86
C ILE A 108 -6.83 -6.13 -8.37
N ARG A 109 -6.53 -6.42 -9.64
CA ARG A 109 -6.80 -7.74 -10.23
C ARG A 109 -6.05 -8.85 -9.49
N THR A 110 -4.77 -8.64 -9.15
CA THR A 110 -4.03 -9.65 -8.38
C THR A 110 -4.47 -9.70 -6.93
N ALA A 111 -4.86 -8.59 -6.30
CA ALA A 111 -5.46 -8.64 -4.97
C ALA A 111 -6.77 -9.45 -4.96
N SER A 112 -7.53 -9.41 -6.05
CA SER A 112 -8.76 -10.19 -6.20
C SER A 112 -8.52 -11.71 -6.26
N GLU A 113 -7.29 -12.18 -6.51
CA GLU A 113 -6.91 -13.61 -6.37
C GLU A 113 -7.13 -14.11 -4.93
N ALA A 114 -7.14 -13.23 -3.92
CA ALA A 114 -7.38 -13.57 -2.52
C ALA A 114 -8.87 -13.69 -2.12
N ASN A 115 -9.80 -13.65 -3.07
CA ASN A 115 -11.26 -13.72 -2.83
C ASN A 115 -11.76 -12.63 -1.87
N LEU A 116 -11.46 -11.38 -2.19
CA LEU A 116 -11.85 -10.22 -1.39
C LEU A 116 -13.37 -9.96 -1.47
N PRO A 117 -13.99 -9.46 -0.38
CA PRO A 117 -15.36 -9.00 -0.43
C PRO A 117 -15.46 -7.76 -1.32
N THR A 118 -16.62 -7.58 -1.96
CA THR A 118 -16.84 -6.46 -2.88
C THR A 118 -16.58 -5.10 -2.24
N SER A 119 -16.83 -4.95 -0.94
CA SER A 119 -16.56 -3.70 -0.19
C SER A 119 -15.09 -3.30 -0.21
N VAL A 120 -14.18 -4.26 -0.01
CA VAL A 120 -12.72 -4.06 0.00
C VAL A 120 -12.24 -3.74 -1.40
N THR A 121 -12.69 -4.50 -2.41
CA THR A 121 -12.36 -4.21 -3.82
C THR A 121 -12.84 -2.83 -4.25
N LEU A 122 -14.04 -2.42 -3.82
CA LEU A 122 -14.58 -1.09 -4.12
C LEU A 122 -13.74 0.02 -3.50
N GLN A 123 -13.25 -0.17 -2.27
CA GLN A 123 -12.32 0.76 -1.63
C GLN A 123 -11.00 0.85 -2.39
N MET A 124 -10.49 -0.27 -2.91
CA MET A 124 -9.27 -0.26 -3.72
C MET A 124 -9.45 0.52 -5.02
N VAL A 125 -10.57 0.29 -5.71
CA VAL A 125 -10.94 1.02 -6.93
C VAL A 125 -11.11 2.51 -6.63
N PHE A 126 -11.75 2.85 -5.52
CA PHE A 126 -11.94 4.23 -5.10
C PHE A 126 -10.60 4.95 -4.89
N ASN A 127 -9.62 4.31 -4.25
CA ASN A 127 -8.27 4.88 -4.09
C ASN A 127 -7.64 5.20 -5.44
N VAL A 128 -7.74 4.29 -6.42
CA VAL A 128 -7.21 4.49 -7.78
C VAL A 128 -7.93 5.61 -8.53
N ILE A 129 -9.25 5.72 -8.37
CA ILE A 129 -10.02 6.82 -8.99
C ILE A 129 -9.59 8.17 -8.40
N VAL A 130 -9.39 8.25 -7.08
CA VAL A 130 -8.93 9.47 -6.43
C VAL A 130 -7.54 9.88 -6.93
N ASP A 131 -6.62 8.91 -7.05
CA ASP A 131 -5.27 9.08 -7.63
C ASP A 131 -5.34 9.66 -9.04
N PHE A 132 -6.12 9.02 -9.91
CA PHE A 132 -6.31 9.46 -11.29
C PHE A 132 -6.87 10.88 -11.37
N VAL A 133 -7.88 11.21 -10.56
CA VAL A 133 -8.46 12.57 -10.52
C VAL A 133 -7.46 13.61 -10.02
N ILE A 134 -6.57 13.24 -9.08
CA ILE A 134 -5.49 14.10 -8.61
C ILE A 134 -4.44 14.31 -9.71
N GLY A 135 -4.04 13.24 -10.41
CA GLY A 135 -3.05 13.27 -11.49
C GLY A 135 -3.46 14.14 -12.69
N LEU A 136 -4.77 14.29 -12.93
CA LEU A 136 -5.29 15.20 -13.97
C LEU A 136 -5.01 16.69 -13.70
N ILE A 137 -4.61 17.07 -12.47
CA ILE A 137 -4.32 18.46 -12.11
C ILE A 137 -2.83 18.74 -12.38
N PRO A 138 -2.47 19.55 -13.39
CA PRO A 138 -1.05 19.85 -13.66
C PRO A 138 -0.39 20.58 -12.48
N PHE A 139 0.90 20.29 -12.23
CA PHE A 139 1.75 20.82 -11.15
C PHE A 139 1.36 20.42 -9.72
N LEU A 140 0.09 20.55 -9.32
CA LEU A 140 -0.36 20.12 -7.99
C LEU A 140 -0.59 18.61 -7.92
N GLY A 141 -1.03 18.00 -9.03
CA GLY A 141 -1.29 16.58 -9.14
C GLY A 141 -0.07 15.74 -8.82
N ASP A 142 1.09 16.05 -9.41
CA ASP A 142 2.33 15.30 -9.19
C ASP A 142 2.75 15.25 -7.71
N LEU A 143 2.64 16.36 -6.98
CA LEU A 143 2.99 16.41 -5.56
C LEU A 143 1.98 15.63 -4.70
N LEU A 144 0.69 15.76 -5.03
CA LEU A 144 -0.39 15.09 -4.32
C LEU A 144 -0.42 13.58 -4.62
N ASP A 145 -0.09 13.17 -5.84
CA ASP A 145 0.03 11.78 -6.29
C ASP A 145 1.14 11.05 -5.53
N ILE A 146 2.35 11.65 -5.48
CA ILE A 146 3.47 11.15 -4.68
C ILE A 146 3.12 11.04 -3.19
N ALA A 147 2.25 11.93 -2.68
CA ALA A 147 1.79 11.89 -1.30
C ALA A 147 0.65 10.88 -1.08
N PHE A 148 -0.18 10.63 -2.09
CA PHE A 148 -1.35 9.77 -1.98
C PHE A 148 -0.96 8.30 -2.13
N LYS A 149 -0.14 7.91 -3.13
CA LYS A 149 0.34 6.53 -3.33
C LYS A 149 -0.78 5.48 -3.28
N ALA A 150 -1.70 5.53 -4.25
CA ALA A 150 -2.88 4.68 -4.23
C ALA A 150 -2.57 3.18 -4.20
N ASN A 151 -1.51 2.70 -4.87
CA ASN A 151 -1.18 1.28 -4.90
C ASN A 151 -0.69 0.77 -3.53
N THR A 152 0.06 1.60 -2.81
CA THR A 152 0.54 1.33 -1.45
C THR A 152 -0.64 1.27 -0.48
N ARG A 153 -1.57 2.22 -0.57
CA ARG A 153 -2.82 2.19 0.21
C ARG A 153 -3.60 0.91 -0.04
N ASN A 154 -3.71 0.51 -1.31
CA ASN A 154 -4.38 -0.72 -1.72
C ASN A 154 -3.68 -1.97 -1.19
N ALA A 155 -2.35 -2.00 -1.16
CA ALA A 155 -1.58 -3.10 -0.57
C ALA A 155 -1.77 -3.19 0.95
N ILE A 156 -1.82 -2.05 1.65
CA ILE A 156 -2.08 -2.00 3.09
C ILE A 156 -3.51 -2.46 3.40
N LEU A 157 -4.48 -2.02 2.60
CA LEU A 157 -5.87 -2.41 2.76
C LEU A 157 -6.08 -3.92 2.56
N LEU A 158 -5.38 -4.51 1.59
CA LEU A 158 -5.32 -5.97 1.42
C LEU A 158 -4.67 -6.65 2.63
N GLU A 159 -3.53 -6.14 3.12
CA GLU A 159 -2.83 -6.68 4.28
C GLU A 159 -3.72 -6.67 5.53
N ASP A 160 -4.44 -5.58 5.78
CA ASP A 160 -5.34 -5.42 6.93
C ASP A 160 -6.50 -6.42 6.86
N TYR A 161 -7.09 -6.62 5.67
CA TYR A 161 -8.12 -7.63 5.44
C TYR A 161 -7.58 -9.05 5.68
N LEU A 162 -6.43 -9.38 5.09
CA LEU A 162 -5.82 -10.70 5.25
C LEU A 162 -5.38 -10.97 6.69
N ARG A 163 -4.96 -9.94 7.44
CA ARG A 163 -4.65 -10.06 8.87
C ARG A 163 -5.88 -10.50 9.67
N GLN A 164 -7.03 -9.88 9.43
CA GLN A 164 -8.28 -10.27 10.09
C GLN A 164 -8.68 -11.71 9.73
N ARG A 165 -8.54 -12.08 8.45
CA ARG A 165 -8.78 -13.44 7.97
C ARG A 165 -7.82 -14.45 8.61
N GLY A 166 -6.54 -14.12 8.71
CA GLY A 166 -5.52 -14.96 9.34
C GLY A 166 -5.78 -15.19 10.82
N ALA A 167 -6.15 -14.13 11.55
CA ALA A 167 -6.58 -14.23 12.94
C ALA A 167 -7.81 -15.13 13.11
N ALA A 168 -8.79 -15.02 12.21
CA ALA A 168 -9.96 -15.89 12.21
C ALA A 168 -9.60 -17.37 11.92
N ASN A 169 -8.64 -17.61 11.01
CA ASN A 169 -8.15 -18.96 10.72
C ASN A 169 -7.44 -19.59 11.94
N ILE A 170 -6.61 -18.82 12.65
CA ILE A 170 -5.93 -19.26 13.88
C ILE A 170 -6.96 -19.61 14.96
N ALA A 171 -7.95 -18.73 15.15
CA ALA A 171 -9.04 -18.96 16.11
C ALA A 171 -9.86 -20.20 15.76
N ALA A 172 -10.16 -20.42 14.47
CA ALA A 172 -10.87 -21.61 14.00
C ALA A 172 -10.07 -22.91 14.20
N GLN A 173 -8.75 -22.83 14.20
CA GLN A 173 -7.85 -23.96 14.50
C GLN A 173 -7.67 -24.20 16.00
N GLY A 174 -8.26 -23.37 16.88
CA GLY A 174 -8.10 -23.46 18.33
C GLY A 174 -6.69 -23.12 18.82
N LEU A 175 -5.86 -22.49 17.98
CA LEU A 175 -4.53 -22.05 18.33
C LEU A 175 -4.59 -20.80 19.20
N PRO A 176 -3.65 -20.61 20.14
CA PRO A 176 -3.58 -19.38 20.91
C PRO A 176 -3.33 -18.18 19.97
N PRO A 177 -3.82 -16.98 20.33
CA PRO A 177 -3.62 -15.79 19.51
C PRO A 177 -2.12 -15.53 19.32
N GLN A 178 -1.66 -15.65 18.08
CA GLN A 178 -0.28 -15.39 17.69
C GLN A 178 -0.04 -13.88 17.64
N GLN A 179 1.08 -13.42 18.19
CA GLN A 179 1.50 -12.02 18.00
C GLN A 179 1.88 -11.79 16.54
N ASP A 180 1.42 -10.68 15.96
CA ASP A 180 1.67 -10.35 14.57
C ASP A 180 3.05 -9.66 14.41
N PRO A 181 4.02 -10.31 13.73
CA PRO A 181 5.33 -9.73 13.50
C PRO A 181 5.33 -8.59 12.46
N SER A 182 4.26 -8.43 11.67
CA SER A 182 4.11 -7.34 10.69
C SER A 182 3.82 -5.97 11.33
N LEU A 183 3.46 -5.95 12.62
CA LEU A 183 3.24 -4.77 13.43
C LEU A 183 4.58 -4.43 14.12
N GLY A 184 5.28 -3.41 13.63
CA GLY A 184 6.68 -3.09 13.97
C GLY A 184 7.07 -2.87 15.43
N ALA A 185 6.15 -3.04 16.38
CA ALA A 185 6.41 -2.97 17.82
C ALA A 185 7.11 -4.23 18.39
N ASN A 186 7.29 -5.30 17.60
CA ASN A 186 7.67 -6.63 18.12
C ASN A 186 9.06 -7.14 17.69
N TYR A 187 9.89 -6.36 16.98
CA TYR A 187 11.19 -6.84 16.50
C TYR A 187 12.15 -7.25 17.63
N ASP A 188 12.18 -6.48 18.73
CA ASP A 188 13.16 -6.66 19.80
C ASP A 188 13.08 -8.03 20.49
N ARG A 189 11.95 -8.77 20.39
CA ARG A 189 11.76 -10.06 21.07
C ARG A 189 12.00 -11.31 20.21
N LEU A 190 12.02 -11.20 18.88
CA LEU A 190 12.19 -12.37 18.02
C LEU A 190 13.65 -12.83 17.90
N GLU A 191 14.61 -11.94 18.18
CA GLU A 191 16.03 -12.30 18.26
C GLU A 191 16.40 -12.99 19.58
N ASP A 192 15.65 -12.73 20.68
CA ASP A 192 15.85 -13.36 22.00
C ASP A 192 15.43 -14.85 22.06
N GLN A 193 14.72 -15.35 21.05
CA GLN A 193 14.15 -16.71 21.04
C GLN A 193 14.86 -17.68 20.09
N GLN A 194 15.97 -17.28 19.46
CA GLN A 194 16.81 -18.19 18.70
C GLN A 194 17.88 -18.80 19.63
N PRO A 195 17.86 -20.12 19.87
CA PRO A 195 18.86 -20.78 20.72
C PRO A 195 20.26 -20.78 20.11
#